data_AF-A0A3L7PUK9-F1
#
_entry.id   AF-A0A3L7PUK9-F1
#
_cell.length_a   1.000
_cell.length_b   1.000
_cell.length_c   1.000
_cell.angle_alpha   90.00
_cell.angle_beta   90.00
_cell.angle_gamma   90.00
#
_symmetry.space_group_name_H-M   'P 1'
#
loop_
_entity.id
_entity.type
_entity.pdbx_description
1 polymer ?
#
loop_
_entity_poly.entity_id
_entity_poly.type
_entity_poly.pdbx_seq_one_letter_code
_entity_poly.pdbx_strand_id
1 'polypeptide(L)'
;MPSAPPVHSPPDQRGLGRRNSLQGHRVGRWLIAGCLLALAPLLGRGADLRSVEAAEWSVPFGGNAYAVTSKPGSNDGLARGGAEVRWHDPETTWSVWFHVDRPTEAEVELVSAETGGRAEVVLTIGDTAVTAELSGDDSSTAHFGRFSLAGPGYVKAEIHGVRREGGAFASNPVLRIRSETPDLAVTAVTTNDGAMYYWGRRGPSVHLGYSLPAEKEIEYAYGEVTVPEGEDALGSFFMANGFGEGYFGMQVNGPAERRVLFSVWSPFTTDDPTKVPEADRVILLRKGEGVRTGEFGNEGSGGQSFLVHPWKAGLTYRFLTRVEPAGDGTTTYTSWFGEGDSWRLIASFQRPRTDRHVTGFHSFLENFLDTTGNVGRRGRYANQWVRDTEGTWHPISTARFTGDATASGGHRLDYAGGLDADGFFLRNCGFFSPPVKLGSVFTLDPPPTKRPSIDLDALP
;
A
#
# COMPACT_ATOMS: atom_id res chain seq x y z
N MET A 1 -18.81 -3.27 -0.90
CA MET A 1 -17.64 -2.47 -0.52
C MET A 1 -17.21 -1.70 -1.76
N PRO A 2 -17.00 -0.38 -1.72
CA PRO A 2 -16.42 0.32 -2.85
C PRO A 2 -14.93 -0.07 -2.98
N SER A 3 -14.48 -0.18 -4.21
CA SER A 3 -13.50 -1.15 -4.69
C SER A 3 -12.28 -0.49 -5.33
N ALA A 4 -11.20 -1.27 -5.46
CA ALA A 4 -9.88 -0.78 -5.84
C ALA A 4 -9.63 -0.58 -7.32
N PRO A 5 -8.87 0.46 -7.72
CA PRO A 5 -8.36 0.54 -9.07
C PRO A 5 -7.32 -0.58 -9.28
N PRO A 6 -7.22 -1.10 -10.51
CA PRO A 6 -6.42 -2.27 -10.82
C PRO A 6 -4.93 -2.02 -10.58
N VAL A 7 -4.25 -3.03 -10.01
CA VAL A 7 -2.79 -3.10 -9.91
C VAL A 7 -2.23 -3.27 -11.33
N HIS A 8 -1.53 -2.25 -11.83
CA HIS A 8 -0.86 -2.31 -13.13
C HIS A 8 0.40 -3.20 -13.05
N SER A 9 0.43 -4.26 -13.86
CA SER A 9 1.64 -5.03 -14.15
C SER A 9 2.74 -4.14 -14.77
N PRO A 10 4.03 -4.37 -14.47
CA PRO A 10 5.12 -3.55 -14.99
C PRO A 10 5.27 -3.72 -16.52
N PRO A 11 5.56 -2.65 -17.28
CA PRO A 11 5.73 -2.73 -18.72
C PRO A 11 7.07 -3.36 -19.12
N ASP A 12 7.01 -4.26 -20.09
CA ASP A 12 8.12 -4.95 -20.74
C ASP A 12 8.80 -4.00 -21.75
N GLN A 13 10.10 -3.71 -21.61
CA GLN A 13 10.83 -2.87 -22.56
C GLN A 13 11.77 -3.70 -23.45
N ARG A 14 11.35 -3.90 -24.71
CA ARG A 14 12.27 -4.23 -25.81
C ARG A 14 12.31 -3.10 -26.84
N GLY A 15 13.53 -2.60 -27.04
CA GLY A 15 14.01 -2.16 -28.36
C GLY A 15 13.85 -0.69 -28.69
N LEU A 16 14.95 0.09 -28.59
CA LEU A 16 15.18 1.21 -29.48
C LEU A 16 16.65 1.24 -29.91
N GLY A 17 16.82 1.20 -31.24
CA GLY A 17 18.09 1.03 -31.93
C GLY A 17 18.93 2.29 -32.04
N ARG A 18 20.23 2.06 -32.25
CA ARG A 18 21.26 3.03 -32.62
C ARG A 18 20.98 3.69 -33.98
N ARG A 19 21.31 4.98 -34.12
CA ARG A 19 21.92 5.54 -35.33
C ARG A 19 22.87 6.72 -35.00
N ASN A 20 24.02 6.68 -35.68
CA ASN A 20 25.13 7.65 -35.72
C ASN A 20 24.82 8.87 -36.61
N SER A 21 25.49 10.01 -36.34
CA SER A 21 26.45 10.73 -37.24
C SER A 21 26.69 12.18 -36.72
N LEU A 22 27.95 12.58 -36.43
CA LEU A 22 28.87 13.46 -37.24
C LEU A 22 28.30 14.88 -37.49
N GLN A 23 28.99 16.04 -37.45
CA GLN A 23 30.39 16.47 -37.29
C GLN A 23 30.39 18.02 -37.24
N GLY A 24 31.42 18.65 -36.63
CA GLY A 24 32.11 19.81 -37.25
C GLY A 24 31.94 21.24 -36.69
N HIS A 25 33.03 21.74 -36.07
CA HIS A 25 33.73 23.05 -36.27
C HIS A 25 32.96 24.39 -36.07
N ARG A 26 33.49 25.55 -35.59
CA ARG A 26 34.85 26.13 -35.43
C ARG A 26 34.76 27.46 -34.62
N VAL A 27 35.74 27.72 -33.73
CA VAL A 27 36.58 28.95 -33.53
C VAL A 27 35.96 30.38 -33.45
N GLY A 28 35.93 30.93 -32.22
CA GLY A 28 36.58 32.15 -31.67
C GLY A 28 36.62 33.53 -32.37
N ARG A 29 36.37 34.62 -31.59
CA ARG A 29 37.26 35.80 -31.45
C ARG A 29 36.80 36.82 -30.38
N TRP A 30 37.78 37.54 -29.85
CA TRP A 30 37.81 38.49 -28.74
C TRP A 30 37.33 39.92 -29.06
N LEU A 31 36.93 40.69 -28.03
CA LEU A 31 37.32 42.11 -27.87
C LEU A 31 37.12 42.61 -26.41
N ILE A 32 38.12 43.35 -25.94
CA ILE A 32 38.31 43.97 -24.61
C ILE A 32 38.02 45.47 -24.74
N ALA A 33 37.44 46.11 -23.72
CA ALA A 33 37.98 47.32 -23.03
C ALA A 33 36.90 48.14 -22.28
N GLY A 34 37.25 48.60 -21.07
CA GLY A 34 36.56 49.72 -20.40
C GLY A 34 36.58 49.67 -18.87
N CYS A 35 37.75 49.89 -18.24
CA CYS A 35 37.86 50.18 -16.81
C CYS A 35 37.55 51.66 -16.54
N LEU A 36 36.83 51.97 -15.44
CA LEU A 36 37.03 53.19 -14.66
C LEU A 36 36.57 52.96 -13.22
N LEU A 37 37.52 53.14 -12.30
CA LEU A 37 37.42 53.08 -10.84
C LEU A 37 36.64 54.28 -10.28
N ALA A 38 35.81 54.02 -9.27
CA ALA A 38 35.57 54.94 -8.17
C ALA A 38 35.35 54.14 -6.87
N LEU A 39 36.15 54.43 -5.86
CA LEU A 39 36.16 53.77 -4.55
C LEU A 39 35.57 54.70 -3.48
N ALA A 40 34.82 54.08 -2.55
CA ALA A 40 34.42 54.51 -1.20
C ALA A 40 33.06 55.24 -1.02
N PRO A 41 32.39 55.14 0.16
CA PRO A 41 32.66 54.29 1.33
C PRO A 41 31.50 53.31 1.70
N LEU A 42 31.85 52.26 2.47
CA LEU A 42 30.90 51.47 3.26
C LEU A 42 30.17 52.37 4.26
N LEU A 43 28.83 52.28 4.33
CA LEU A 43 28.03 52.34 5.56
C LEU A 43 26.54 52.10 5.24
N GLY A 44 26.05 50.92 5.64
CA GLY A 44 24.69 50.65 6.06
C GLY A 44 23.53 50.94 5.10
N ARG A 45 23.07 49.91 4.37
CA ARG A 45 21.63 49.63 4.21
C ARG A 45 21.42 48.13 4.33
N GLY A 46 20.41 47.76 5.10
CA GLY A 46 20.26 46.49 5.79
C GLY A 46 20.52 45.28 4.93
N ALA A 47 21.10 44.25 5.57
CA ALA A 47 20.79 42.89 5.16
C ALA A 47 19.26 42.84 5.04
N ASP A 48 18.79 42.59 3.83
CA ASP A 48 17.42 42.28 3.54
C ASP A 48 17.11 41.06 4.42
N LEU A 49 16.50 41.30 5.59
CA LEU A 49 15.86 40.26 6.37
C LEU A 49 14.73 39.79 5.48
N ARG A 50 15.05 38.90 4.53
CA ARG A 50 14.04 38.09 3.86
C ARG A 50 13.34 37.41 5.01
N SER A 51 12.13 37.88 5.33
CA SER A 51 11.17 37.10 6.10
C SER A 51 11.08 35.79 5.33
N VAL A 52 11.71 34.74 5.86
CA VAL A 52 11.49 33.40 5.34
C VAL A 52 10.04 33.12 5.68
N GLU A 53 9.18 33.30 4.68
CA GLU A 53 7.77 32.97 4.83
C GLU A 53 7.70 31.50 5.23
N ALA A 54 7.07 31.22 6.37
CA ALA A 54 6.94 29.86 6.85
C ALA A 54 6.21 29.03 5.78
N ALA A 55 6.82 27.92 5.38
CA ALA A 55 6.16 26.99 4.48
C ALA A 55 4.98 26.33 5.21
N GLU A 56 3.89 26.08 4.47
CA GLU A 56 2.64 25.57 5.01
C GLU A 56 2.27 24.23 4.34
N TRP A 57 1.81 23.27 5.14
CA TRP A 57 1.30 21.99 4.68
C TRP A 57 -0.08 21.71 5.30
N SER A 58 -0.94 21.05 4.52
CA SER A 58 -2.27 20.62 4.94
C SER A 58 -2.31 19.11 5.19
N VAL A 59 -2.90 18.70 6.31
CA VAL A 59 -3.13 17.31 6.70
C VAL A 59 -4.63 17.13 6.97
N PRO A 60 -5.44 16.88 5.92
CA PRO A 60 -6.88 16.67 6.08
C PRO A 60 -7.16 15.40 6.89
N PHE A 61 -8.13 15.45 7.80
CA PHE A 61 -8.51 14.26 8.57
C PHE A 61 -9.03 13.16 7.64
N GLY A 62 -9.71 13.52 6.55
CA GLY A 62 -10.29 12.58 5.61
C GLY A 62 -9.31 11.50 5.12
N GLY A 63 -8.05 11.86 4.87
CA GLY A 63 -7.01 10.93 4.42
C GLY A 63 -6.05 10.46 5.51
N ASN A 64 -6.02 11.12 6.67
CA ASN A 64 -4.91 10.98 7.64
C ASN A 64 -5.36 10.65 9.07
N ALA A 65 -6.66 10.67 9.35
CA ALA A 65 -7.22 10.41 10.67
C ALA A 65 -7.78 8.99 10.83
N TYR A 66 -7.73 8.49 12.06
CA TYR A 66 -8.37 7.26 12.51
C TYR A 66 -9.03 7.53 13.86
N ALA A 67 -10.29 7.14 14.01
CA ALA A 67 -10.97 7.20 15.30
C ALA A 67 -10.37 6.14 16.23
N VAL A 68 -9.94 6.55 17.43
CA VAL A 68 -9.29 5.69 18.42
C VAL A 68 -10.31 5.18 19.44
N THR A 69 -11.13 6.08 19.95
CA THR A 69 -12.29 5.77 20.79
C THR A 69 -13.50 6.54 20.29
N SER A 70 -14.69 6.02 20.56
CA SER A 70 -15.94 6.75 20.47
C SER A 70 -16.98 6.05 21.34
N LYS A 71 -18.00 6.79 21.75
CA LYS A 71 -19.11 6.23 22.51
C LYS A 71 -19.80 5.10 21.73
N PRO A 72 -20.16 3.97 22.38
CA PRO A 72 -20.95 2.92 21.72
C PRO A 72 -22.25 3.47 21.10
N GLY A 73 -22.46 3.20 19.82
CA GLY A 73 -23.62 3.68 19.06
C GLY A 73 -23.48 5.10 18.49
N SER A 74 -22.34 5.76 18.68
CA SER A 74 -22.01 7.02 17.99
C SER A 74 -21.96 6.81 16.47
N ASN A 75 -22.36 7.85 15.73
CA ASN A 75 -22.21 7.92 14.28
C ASN A 75 -20.93 8.67 13.86
N ASP A 76 -20.09 9.06 14.82
CA ASP A 76 -18.77 9.65 14.58
C ASP A 76 -17.85 8.68 13.85
N GLY A 77 -16.91 9.24 13.10
CA GLY A 77 -15.99 8.49 12.28
C GLY A 77 -15.86 9.05 10.87
N LEU A 78 -15.20 8.27 10.02
CA LEU A 78 -15.01 8.58 8.62
C LEU A 78 -16.04 7.81 7.79
N ALA A 79 -16.84 8.53 7.01
CA ALA A 79 -17.79 7.96 6.06
C ALA A 79 -17.31 8.17 4.62
N ARG A 80 -17.87 7.39 3.68
CA ARG A 80 -17.60 7.48 2.24
C ARG A 80 -16.10 7.50 1.89
N GLY A 81 -15.33 6.61 2.53
CA GLY A 81 -13.88 6.52 2.30
C GLY A 81 -13.09 7.74 2.78
N GLY A 82 -13.60 8.45 3.80
CA GLY A 82 -12.94 9.64 4.37
C GLY A 82 -13.39 10.97 3.78
N ALA A 83 -14.27 10.97 2.77
CA ALA A 83 -14.82 12.21 2.20
C ALA A 83 -15.72 12.98 3.18
N GLU A 84 -16.23 12.31 4.22
CA GLU A 84 -17.09 12.91 5.24
C GLU A 84 -16.53 12.53 6.62
N VAL A 85 -16.19 13.55 7.42
CA VAL A 85 -15.71 13.39 8.80
C VAL A 85 -16.82 13.83 9.74
N ARG A 86 -17.26 12.92 10.61
CA ARG A 86 -18.29 13.19 11.63
C ARG A 86 -17.65 13.20 13.00
N TRP A 87 -17.78 14.32 13.70
CA TRP A 87 -17.20 14.51 15.01
C TRP A 87 -18.14 15.32 15.91
N HIS A 88 -19.01 14.61 16.60
CA HIS A 88 -20.09 15.14 17.43
C HIS A 88 -19.90 14.75 18.91
N ASP A 89 -19.34 13.58 19.18
CA ASP A 89 -19.26 13.03 20.53
C ASP A 89 -17.93 13.46 21.22
N PRO A 90 -17.98 14.01 22.44
CA PRO A 90 -16.77 14.36 23.19
C PRO A 90 -15.89 13.14 23.53
N GLU A 91 -16.45 11.93 23.56
CA GLU A 91 -15.70 10.69 23.76
C GLU A 91 -14.95 10.23 22.49
N THR A 92 -15.23 10.87 21.34
CA THR A 92 -14.51 10.60 20.09
C THR A 92 -13.13 11.24 20.11
N THR A 93 -12.12 10.39 20.07
CA THR A 93 -10.71 10.78 19.96
C THR A 93 -10.15 10.34 18.61
N TRP A 94 -9.31 11.19 18.01
CA TRP A 94 -8.71 10.95 16.71
C TRP A 94 -7.19 10.87 16.83
N SER A 95 -6.58 9.94 16.10
CA SER A 95 -5.16 10.01 15.77
C SER A 95 -5.03 10.49 14.33
N VAL A 96 -4.31 11.58 14.11
CA VAL A 96 -3.99 12.16 12.80
C VAL A 96 -2.49 12.02 12.56
N TRP A 97 -2.12 11.55 11.37
CA TRP A 97 -0.74 11.18 11.07
C TRP A 97 -0.18 11.97 9.90
N PHE A 98 1.07 12.43 10.03
CA PHE A 98 1.85 13.03 8.95
C PHE A 98 3.34 12.73 9.17
N HIS A 99 4.15 12.73 8.13
CA HIS A 99 5.58 12.45 8.23
C HIS A 99 6.38 13.74 8.04
N VAL A 100 7.42 13.93 8.86
CA VAL A 100 8.45 14.98 8.67
C VAL A 100 9.78 14.33 8.32
N ASP A 101 10.51 14.88 7.35
CA ASP A 101 11.78 14.30 6.88
C ASP A 101 13.01 14.68 7.74
N ARG A 102 12.84 15.57 8.72
CA ARG A 102 13.92 16.06 9.59
C ARG A 102 13.34 16.70 10.87
N PRO A 103 14.17 16.92 11.91
CA PRO A 103 13.77 17.69 13.07
C PRO A 103 13.31 19.11 12.69
N THR A 104 12.23 19.60 13.31
CA THR A 104 11.71 20.95 13.07
C THR A 104 10.89 21.46 14.26
N GLU A 105 10.88 22.77 14.47
CA GLU A 105 9.80 23.43 15.19
C GLU A 105 8.67 23.71 14.20
N ALA A 106 7.42 23.40 14.56
CA ALA A 106 6.28 23.64 13.70
C ALA A 106 5.12 24.26 14.49
N GLU A 107 4.52 25.31 13.94
CA GLU A 107 3.22 25.78 14.39
C GLU A 107 2.12 24.85 13.86
N VAL A 108 1.18 24.49 14.73
CA VAL A 108 0.08 23.58 14.41
C VAL A 108 -1.25 24.26 14.68
N GLU A 109 -2.13 24.24 13.69
CA GLU A 109 -3.49 24.78 13.76
C GLU A 109 -4.50 23.72 13.31
N LEU A 110 -5.71 23.74 13.85
CA LEU A 110 -6.86 23.03 13.30
C LEU A 110 -7.74 24.03 12.56
N VAL A 111 -7.92 23.82 11.26
CA VAL A 111 -8.87 24.57 10.44
C VAL A 111 -10.14 23.75 10.29
N SER A 112 -11.27 24.39 10.52
CA SER A 112 -12.61 23.81 10.39
C SER A 112 -13.50 24.72 9.55
N ALA A 113 -14.32 24.12 8.68
CA ALA A 113 -15.48 24.79 8.11
C ALA A 113 -16.55 25.06 9.19
N GLU A 114 -17.61 25.78 8.82
CA GLU A 114 -18.71 26.17 9.70
C GLU A 114 -19.29 24.99 10.51
N THR A 115 -19.34 25.16 11.84
CA THR A 115 -19.89 24.19 12.81
C THR A 115 -21.19 24.67 13.47
N GLY A 116 -21.60 25.92 13.21
CA GLY A 116 -22.78 26.56 13.82
C GLY A 116 -22.62 26.91 15.30
N GLY A 117 -21.39 27.04 15.80
CA GLY A 117 -21.10 27.43 17.19
C GLY A 117 -19.68 27.10 17.63
N ARG A 118 -19.26 27.64 18.78
CA ARG A 118 -17.90 27.46 19.31
C ARG A 118 -17.61 26.02 19.68
N ALA A 119 -16.34 25.63 19.60
CA ALA A 119 -15.86 24.33 20.09
C ALA A 119 -14.48 24.46 20.73
N GLU A 120 -14.29 23.78 21.86
CA GLU A 120 -12.99 23.66 22.53
C GLU A 120 -12.42 22.27 22.26
N VAL A 121 -11.17 22.24 21.79
CA VAL A 121 -10.46 21.03 21.36
C VAL A 121 -9.08 20.97 21.98
N VAL A 122 -8.59 19.76 22.22
CA VAL A 122 -7.25 19.51 22.77
C VAL A 122 -6.44 18.72 21.75
N LEU A 123 -5.27 19.24 21.39
CA LEU A 123 -4.28 18.57 20.57
C LEU A 123 -3.12 18.09 21.45
N THR A 124 -2.72 16.84 21.29
CA THR A 124 -1.53 16.25 21.90
C THR A 124 -0.57 15.77 20.83
N ILE A 125 0.69 16.21 20.90
CA ILE A 125 1.80 15.71 20.09
C ILE A 125 2.97 15.41 21.03
N GLY A 126 3.39 14.14 21.09
CA GLY A 126 4.35 13.69 22.09
C GLY A 126 3.78 13.88 23.51
N ASP A 127 4.56 14.50 24.39
CA ASP A 127 4.16 14.78 25.77
C ASP A 127 3.46 16.15 25.94
N THR A 128 3.29 16.91 24.85
CA THR A 128 2.73 18.26 24.89
C THR A 128 1.26 18.24 24.50
N ALA A 129 0.39 18.67 25.42
CA ALA A 129 -1.04 18.85 25.17
C ALA A 129 -1.41 20.34 25.25
N VAL A 130 -2.14 20.84 24.25
CA VAL A 130 -2.59 22.23 24.18
C VAL A 130 -4.09 22.28 23.88
N THR A 131 -4.81 23.13 24.60
CA THR A 131 -6.23 23.41 24.40
C THR A 131 -6.40 24.67 23.57
N ALA A 132 -7.30 24.66 22.59
CA ALA A 132 -7.62 25.81 21.75
C ALA A 132 -9.11 25.84 21.39
N GLU A 133 -9.62 27.01 21.00
CA GLU A 133 -11.02 27.24 20.66
C GLU A 133 -11.20 27.50 19.16
N LEU A 134 -12.19 26.85 18.55
CA LEU A 134 -12.79 27.22 17.27
C LEU A 134 -13.93 28.21 17.55
N SER A 135 -13.90 29.38 16.91
CA SER A 135 -14.88 30.45 17.11
C SER A 135 -16.29 30.11 16.60
N GLY A 136 -16.42 29.17 15.67
CA GLY A 136 -17.69 28.76 15.07
C GLY A 136 -18.16 29.59 13.87
N ASP A 137 -17.30 30.49 13.35
CA ASP A 137 -17.56 31.26 12.12
C ASP A 137 -17.49 30.37 10.85
N ASP A 138 -17.87 30.92 9.68
CA ASP A 138 -17.90 30.22 8.38
C ASP A 138 -16.60 29.44 8.05
N SER A 139 -15.47 29.94 8.55
CA SER A 139 -14.18 29.25 8.65
C SER A 139 -13.54 29.62 9.98
N SER A 140 -13.25 28.63 10.81
CA SER A 140 -12.65 28.84 12.14
C SER A 140 -11.31 28.12 12.25
N THR A 141 -10.38 28.73 12.97
CA THR A 141 -9.03 28.18 13.20
C THR A 141 -8.74 28.15 14.70
N ALA A 142 -8.36 26.97 15.20
CA ALA A 142 -7.87 26.80 16.56
C ALA A 142 -6.34 26.72 16.50
N HIS A 143 -5.67 27.67 17.17
CA HIS A 143 -4.22 27.77 17.20
C HIS A 143 -3.65 27.04 18.42
N PHE A 144 -2.87 25.96 18.19
CA PHE A 144 -2.24 25.21 19.28
C PHE A 144 -0.80 25.67 19.57
N GLY A 145 -0.26 26.60 18.77
CA GLY A 145 1.10 27.10 18.92
C GLY A 145 2.15 26.14 18.36
N ARG A 146 3.38 26.24 18.88
CA ARG A 146 4.56 25.56 18.33
C ARG A 146 4.83 24.23 19.04
N PHE A 147 5.22 23.23 18.26
CA PHE A 147 5.63 21.91 18.71
C PHE A 147 7.03 21.58 18.16
N SER A 148 7.84 20.94 19.01
CA SER A 148 9.11 20.35 18.58
C SER A 148 8.87 18.97 18.00
N LEU A 149 9.15 18.79 16.70
CA LEU A 149 8.97 17.54 15.98
C LEU A 149 10.33 16.89 15.78
N ALA A 150 10.53 15.70 16.35
CA ALA A 150 11.84 15.06 16.42
C ALA A 150 12.44 14.70 15.05
N GLY A 151 11.68 14.05 14.16
CA GLY A 151 12.07 13.70 12.77
C GLY A 151 13.41 12.94 12.59
N PRO A 152 13.68 12.34 11.41
CA PRO A 152 12.70 11.91 10.40
C PRO A 152 11.72 10.88 10.97
N GLY A 153 10.45 10.96 10.59
CA GLY A 153 9.45 9.98 10.98
C GLY A 153 8.02 10.50 10.96
N TYR A 154 7.09 9.58 11.22
CA TYR A 154 5.69 9.90 11.42
C TYR A 154 5.46 10.58 12.78
N VAL A 155 4.71 11.67 12.75
CA VAL A 155 4.16 12.37 13.89
C VAL A 155 2.72 11.90 14.10
N LYS A 156 2.41 11.53 15.34
CA LYS A 156 1.04 11.26 15.79
C LYS A 156 0.50 12.51 16.48
N ALA A 157 -0.56 13.08 15.93
CA ALA A 157 -1.35 14.14 16.54
C ALA A 157 -2.65 13.54 17.08
N GLU A 158 -2.80 13.50 18.40
CA GLU A 158 -4.03 13.04 19.04
C GLU A 158 -4.92 14.23 19.36
N ILE A 159 -6.18 14.17 18.93
CA ILE A 159 -7.11 15.29 19.08
C ILE A 159 -8.49 14.83 19.55
N HIS A 160 -9.04 15.55 20.52
CA HIS A 160 -10.34 15.27 21.11
C HIS A 160 -11.09 16.55 21.50
N GLY A 161 -12.41 16.43 21.59
CA GLY A 161 -13.31 17.54 21.87
C GLY A 161 -13.59 17.65 23.36
N VAL A 162 -13.63 18.87 23.88
CA VAL A 162 -13.93 19.13 25.31
C VAL A 162 -15.37 19.57 25.47
N ARG A 163 -15.75 20.66 24.80
CA ARG A 163 -17.13 21.18 24.77
C ARG A 163 -17.43 21.82 23.43
N ARG A 164 -18.70 21.84 23.04
CA ARG A 164 -19.19 22.51 21.83
C ARG A 164 -20.57 23.12 22.06
N GLU A 165 -20.81 24.25 21.40
CA GLU A 165 -22.13 24.92 21.35
C GLU A 165 -22.90 24.53 20.08
N GLY A 166 -22.18 24.29 18.98
CA GLY A 166 -22.74 23.96 17.67
C GLY A 166 -22.97 22.46 17.44
N GLY A 167 -23.27 22.12 16.18
CA GLY A 167 -23.68 20.78 15.75
C GLY A 167 -22.54 19.75 15.64
N ALA A 168 -21.28 20.18 15.62
CA ALA A 168 -20.07 19.34 15.58
C ALA A 168 -18.89 20.03 16.29
N PHE A 169 -17.86 19.27 16.67
CA PHE A 169 -16.59 19.83 17.16
C PHE A 169 -15.78 20.46 16.03
N ALA A 170 -15.77 19.84 14.85
CA ALA A 170 -15.20 20.41 13.63
C ALA A 170 -15.91 19.84 12.39
N SER A 171 -15.90 20.59 11.30
CA SER A 171 -16.44 20.23 10.00
C SER A 171 -15.32 20.27 8.95
N ASN A 172 -15.13 19.18 8.20
CA ASN A 172 -14.00 18.98 7.30
C ASN A 172 -12.63 19.38 7.90
N PRO A 173 -12.26 18.84 9.08
CA PRO A 173 -11.08 19.28 9.80
C PRO A 173 -9.78 19.02 9.03
N VAL A 174 -8.88 20.01 9.06
CA VAL A 174 -7.53 19.96 8.48
C VAL A 174 -6.54 20.43 9.53
N LEU A 175 -5.53 19.61 9.84
CA LEU A 175 -4.36 20.13 10.55
C LEU A 175 -3.49 20.91 9.55
N ARG A 176 -3.19 22.16 9.88
CA ARG A 176 -2.24 22.97 9.15
C ARG A 176 -0.93 23.01 9.92
N ILE A 177 0.15 22.68 9.22
CA ILE A 177 1.51 22.66 9.77
C ILE A 177 2.28 23.81 9.11
N ARG A 178 2.89 24.69 9.91
CA ARG A 178 3.76 25.77 9.41
C ARG A 178 5.15 25.67 10.02
N SER A 179 6.18 25.84 9.21
CA SER A 179 7.56 25.84 9.69
C SER A 179 8.46 26.74 8.86
N GLU A 180 9.42 27.36 9.53
CA GLU A 180 10.49 28.14 8.91
C GLU A 180 11.74 27.29 8.62
N THR A 181 11.72 25.99 8.96
CA THR A 181 12.83 25.07 8.70
C THR A 181 13.07 24.94 7.19
N PRO A 182 14.26 25.33 6.69
CA PRO A 182 14.54 25.27 5.27
C PRO A 182 14.42 23.85 4.70
N ASP A 183 13.81 23.76 3.52
CA ASP A 183 13.62 22.53 2.75
C ASP A 183 12.92 21.39 3.51
N LEU A 184 12.15 21.69 4.56
CA LEU A 184 11.35 20.71 5.27
C LEU A 184 10.36 20.06 4.30
N ALA A 185 10.27 18.73 4.34
CA ALA A 185 9.23 18.00 3.64
C ALA A 185 8.25 17.40 4.64
N VAL A 186 6.97 17.74 4.48
CA VAL A 186 5.86 17.09 5.17
C VAL A 186 5.09 16.22 4.18
N THR A 187 4.92 14.95 4.53
CA THR A 187 4.18 13.99 3.72
C THR A 187 2.89 13.58 4.42
N ALA A 188 1.78 13.72 3.71
CA ALA A 188 0.44 13.32 4.12
C ALA A 188 -0.43 13.05 2.88
N VAL A 189 -1.61 12.48 3.08
CA VAL A 189 -2.65 12.36 2.06
C VAL A 189 -3.39 13.69 1.95
N THR A 190 -3.07 14.51 0.95
CA THR A 190 -3.48 15.94 0.90
C THR A 190 -4.77 16.22 0.13
N THR A 191 -5.17 15.37 -0.82
CA THR A 191 -6.41 15.54 -1.60
C THR A 191 -7.19 14.23 -1.68
N ASN A 192 -8.48 14.30 -2.07
CA ASN A 192 -9.31 13.14 -2.31
C ASN A 192 -9.47 12.80 -3.81
N ASP A 193 -8.58 13.33 -4.66
CA ASP A 193 -8.62 13.04 -6.09
C ASP A 193 -8.45 11.55 -6.34
N GLY A 194 -9.26 10.96 -7.22
CA GLY A 194 -9.24 9.52 -7.45
C GLY A 194 -9.58 8.67 -6.21
N ALA A 195 -10.33 9.23 -5.25
CA ALA A 195 -10.64 8.62 -3.96
C ALA A 195 -9.41 8.38 -3.06
N MET A 196 -8.39 9.24 -3.16
CA MET A 196 -7.12 9.05 -2.44
C MET A 196 -7.26 9.07 -0.91
N TYR A 197 -8.34 9.60 -0.32
CA TYR A 197 -8.58 9.42 1.12
C TYR A 197 -8.83 7.94 1.46
N TYR A 198 -9.57 7.22 0.62
CA TYR A 198 -9.79 5.80 0.80
C TYR A 198 -8.50 5.00 0.58
N TRP A 199 -7.77 5.28 -0.51
CA TRP A 199 -6.50 4.61 -0.84
C TRP A 199 -5.41 4.89 0.19
N GLY A 200 -5.21 6.16 0.52
CA GLY A 200 -4.25 6.62 1.51
C GLY A 200 -4.51 6.04 2.90
N ARG A 201 -5.77 5.86 3.29
CA ARG A 201 -6.15 5.23 4.56
C ARG A 201 -6.06 3.71 4.55
N ARG A 202 -6.29 3.04 3.43
CA ARG A 202 -5.89 1.62 3.27
C ARG A 202 -4.38 1.48 3.45
N GLY A 203 -3.61 2.43 2.92
CA GLY A 203 -2.17 2.46 3.01
C GLY A 203 -1.49 1.72 1.85
N PRO A 204 -0.15 1.74 1.79
CA PRO A 204 0.61 1.28 0.64
C PRO A 204 0.69 -0.24 0.58
N SER A 205 0.06 -0.86 -0.42
CA SER A 205 0.28 -2.29 -0.72
C SER A 205 1.69 -2.50 -1.28
N VAL A 206 2.31 -3.62 -0.91
CA VAL A 206 3.71 -3.93 -1.25
C VAL A 206 3.83 -5.31 -1.86
N HIS A 207 4.82 -5.51 -2.73
CA HIS A 207 4.94 -6.72 -3.55
C HIS A 207 6.39 -7.21 -3.64
N LEU A 208 6.55 -8.51 -3.84
CA LEU A 208 7.79 -9.18 -4.20
C LEU A 208 7.61 -9.86 -5.55
N GLY A 209 8.25 -9.36 -6.60
CA GLY A 209 8.31 -10.04 -7.91
C GLY A 209 9.50 -10.98 -7.99
N TYR A 210 9.25 -12.26 -8.18
CA TYR A 210 10.28 -13.31 -8.16
C TYR A 210 10.96 -13.48 -9.51
N SER A 211 12.29 -13.62 -9.51
CA SER A 211 13.06 -13.91 -10.72
C SER A 211 12.96 -15.39 -11.07
N LEU A 212 12.18 -15.71 -12.10
CA LEU A 212 12.07 -17.06 -12.65
C LEU A 212 13.35 -17.46 -13.39
N PRO A 213 13.69 -18.77 -13.47
CA PRO A 213 14.82 -19.23 -14.26
C PRO A 213 14.61 -18.88 -15.74
N ALA A 214 15.66 -18.37 -16.37
CA ALA A 214 15.62 -17.98 -17.77
C ALA A 214 15.41 -19.20 -18.69
N GLU A 215 14.73 -18.98 -19.81
CA GLU A 215 14.56 -19.99 -20.89
C GLU A 215 13.87 -21.29 -20.43
N LYS A 216 13.07 -21.22 -19.36
CA LYS A 216 12.28 -22.35 -18.85
C LYS A 216 10.79 -22.00 -18.85
N GLU A 217 9.98 -22.96 -19.31
CA GLU A 217 8.54 -22.91 -19.13
C GLU A 217 8.19 -23.48 -17.75
N ILE A 218 7.48 -22.69 -16.95
CA ILE A 218 7.21 -23.02 -15.55
C ILE A 218 5.79 -23.51 -15.37
N GLU A 219 5.63 -24.76 -14.95
CA GLU A 219 4.33 -25.39 -14.76
C GLU A 219 3.79 -25.18 -13.33
N TYR A 220 4.65 -25.28 -12.32
CA TYR A 220 4.25 -25.11 -10.91
C TYR A 220 5.01 -23.98 -10.23
N ALA A 221 4.30 -23.25 -9.38
CA ALA A 221 4.85 -22.29 -8.44
C ALA A 221 4.46 -22.66 -7.00
N TYR A 222 5.46 -22.67 -6.11
CA TYR A 222 5.35 -23.02 -4.71
C TYR A 222 5.89 -21.89 -3.83
N GLY A 223 5.22 -21.65 -2.70
CA GLY A 223 5.68 -20.71 -1.68
C GLY A 223 5.13 -21.03 -0.29
N GLU A 224 5.84 -20.58 0.73
CA GLU A 224 5.43 -20.67 2.13
C GLU A 224 5.20 -19.27 2.70
N VAL A 225 4.11 -19.10 3.46
CA VAL A 225 3.80 -17.85 4.16
C VAL A 225 3.65 -18.11 5.65
N THR A 226 4.36 -17.30 6.44
CA THR A 226 4.22 -17.23 7.89
C THR A 226 3.86 -15.82 8.28
N VAL A 227 2.73 -15.65 8.96
CA VAL A 227 2.35 -14.35 9.55
C VAL A 227 2.79 -14.37 11.02
N PRO A 228 3.72 -13.52 11.46
CA PRO A 228 4.12 -13.47 12.87
C PRO A 228 2.93 -13.16 13.79
N GLU A 229 2.99 -13.64 15.03
CA GLU A 229 1.95 -13.32 16.04
C GLU A 229 1.83 -11.80 16.23
N GLY A 230 0.59 -11.29 16.19
CA GLY A 230 0.30 -9.86 16.33
C GLY A 230 0.41 -9.04 15.04
N GLU A 231 0.87 -9.64 13.93
CA GLU A 231 1.02 -8.98 12.63
C GLU A 231 -0.11 -9.33 11.64
N ASP A 232 -1.14 -10.06 12.10
CA ASP A 232 -2.31 -10.50 11.35
C ASP A 232 -3.49 -9.54 11.48
N ALA A 233 -3.23 -8.24 11.28
CA ALA A 233 -4.24 -7.20 11.40
C ALA A 233 -5.49 -7.47 10.55
N LEU A 234 -6.66 -7.07 11.04
CA LEU A 234 -7.90 -7.16 10.28
C LEU A 234 -7.80 -6.36 8.96
N GLY A 235 -8.32 -6.92 7.89
CA GLY A 235 -8.22 -6.33 6.56
C GLY A 235 -6.96 -6.73 5.78
N SER A 236 -6.14 -7.63 6.31
CA SER A 236 -4.92 -8.05 5.64
C SER A 236 -5.16 -9.13 4.59
N PHE A 237 -4.53 -9.00 3.44
CA PHE A 237 -4.36 -10.07 2.47
C PHE A 237 -2.87 -10.40 2.31
N PHE A 238 -2.48 -11.57 2.81
CA PHE A 238 -1.15 -12.17 2.65
C PHE A 238 -1.17 -13.04 1.39
N MET A 239 -0.96 -12.42 0.24
CA MET A 239 -0.98 -13.11 -1.04
C MET A 239 0.34 -13.84 -1.28
N ALA A 240 0.27 -15.15 -1.44
CA ALA A 240 1.43 -16.05 -1.51
C ALA A 240 1.89 -16.26 -2.96
N ASN A 241 1.02 -16.79 -3.82
CA ASN A 241 1.34 -17.18 -5.19
C ASN A 241 0.49 -16.37 -6.18
N GLY A 242 1.04 -15.25 -6.63
CA GLY A 242 0.51 -14.46 -7.72
C GLY A 242 1.06 -14.94 -9.05
N PHE A 243 0.30 -14.76 -10.11
CA PHE A 243 0.69 -15.07 -11.49
C PHE A 243 0.07 -14.03 -12.43
N GLY A 244 0.45 -14.04 -13.71
CA GLY A 244 0.08 -12.99 -14.67
C GLY A 244 -1.43 -12.72 -14.77
N GLU A 245 -2.24 -13.74 -14.51
CA GLU A 245 -3.69 -13.73 -14.67
C GLU A 245 -4.45 -13.94 -13.35
N GLY A 246 -3.81 -13.88 -12.19
CA GLY A 246 -4.52 -14.09 -10.92
C GLY A 246 -3.64 -14.14 -9.68
N TYR A 247 -4.27 -14.56 -8.58
CA TYR A 247 -3.62 -14.59 -7.28
C TYR A 247 -4.15 -15.71 -6.39
N PHE A 248 -3.30 -16.16 -5.47
CA PHE A 248 -3.62 -17.17 -4.47
C PHE A 248 -2.96 -16.84 -3.13
N GLY A 249 -3.74 -16.80 -2.03
CA GLY A 249 -3.21 -16.49 -0.70
C GLY A 249 -4.24 -16.61 0.42
N MET A 250 -4.00 -15.91 1.54
CA MET A 250 -4.87 -15.98 2.72
C MET A 250 -5.15 -14.61 3.36
N GLN A 251 -6.35 -14.46 3.91
CA GLN A 251 -6.92 -13.19 4.38
C GLN A 251 -7.38 -13.24 5.83
N VAL A 252 -7.39 -12.06 6.46
CA VAL A 252 -8.06 -11.78 7.74
C VAL A 252 -9.32 -10.96 7.47
N ASN A 253 -10.46 -11.62 7.33
CA ASN A 253 -11.71 -11.01 6.85
C ASN A 253 -12.57 -10.44 7.98
N GLY A 254 -12.44 -10.99 9.18
CA GLY A 254 -13.20 -10.58 10.36
C GLY A 254 -12.57 -11.15 11.63
N PRO A 255 -13.07 -10.73 12.82
CA PRO A 255 -12.64 -11.31 14.09
C PRO A 255 -12.81 -12.83 14.18
N ALA A 256 -13.79 -13.39 13.46
CA ALA A 256 -14.12 -14.81 13.47
C ALA A 256 -13.99 -15.49 12.08
N GLU A 257 -13.58 -14.75 11.04
CA GLU A 257 -13.52 -15.30 9.68
C GLU A 257 -12.18 -15.00 9.02
N ARG A 258 -11.57 -16.07 8.50
CA ARG A 258 -10.35 -16.06 7.72
C ARG A 258 -10.57 -16.91 6.47
N ARG A 259 -9.99 -16.49 5.36
CA ARG A 259 -10.17 -17.14 4.06
C ARG A 259 -8.85 -17.49 3.43
N VAL A 260 -8.83 -18.60 2.72
CA VAL A 260 -7.84 -18.91 1.69
C VAL A 260 -8.50 -18.64 0.35
N LEU A 261 -7.98 -17.70 -0.42
CA LEU A 261 -8.62 -17.12 -1.61
C LEU A 261 -7.77 -17.38 -2.86
N PHE A 262 -8.40 -17.86 -3.93
CA PHE A 262 -7.81 -18.07 -5.25
C PHE A 262 -8.71 -17.45 -6.33
N SER A 263 -8.13 -16.55 -7.13
CA SER A 263 -8.83 -15.81 -8.18
C SER A 263 -8.08 -15.84 -9.51
N VAL A 264 -8.82 -15.85 -10.61
CA VAL A 264 -8.31 -15.76 -11.98
C VAL A 264 -9.12 -14.72 -12.74
N TRP A 265 -8.44 -13.71 -13.29
CA TRP A 265 -9.08 -12.68 -14.12
C TRP A 265 -9.51 -13.23 -15.48
N SER A 266 -10.68 -12.78 -15.94
CA SER A 266 -11.12 -12.93 -17.33
C SER A 266 -10.17 -12.18 -18.28
N PRO A 267 -10.00 -12.63 -19.53
CA PRO A 267 -9.38 -11.80 -20.57
C PRO A 267 -10.22 -10.58 -20.98
N PHE A 268 -11.48 -10.49 -20.57
CA PHE A 268 -12.35 -9.36 -20.87
C PHE A 268 -12.22 -8.25 -19.83
N THR A 269 -11.82 -7.05 -20.26
CA THR A 269 -11.64 -5.90 -19.40
C THR A 269 -12.99 -5.28 -19.01
N THR A 270 -13.45 -5.57 -17.80
CA THR A 270 -14.60 -4.92 -17.18
C THR A 270 -14.54 -5.04 -15.67
N ASP A 271 -15.16 -4.10 -14.97
CA ASP A 271 -15.38 -4.15 -13.52
C ASP A 271 -16.70 -4.83 -13.14
N ASP A 272 -17.54 -5.15 -14.11
CA ASP A 272 -18.82 -5.80 -13.88
C ASP A 272 -18.80 -7.23 -14.43
N PRO A 273 -18.72 -8.27 -13.58
CA PRO A 273 -18.60 -9.65 -14.04
C PRO A 273 -19.80 -10.10 -14.88
N THR A 274 -20.97 -9.50 -14.66
CA THR A 274 -22.18 -9.82 -15.43
C THR A 274 -22.08 -9.40 -16.89
N LYS A 275 -21.15 -8.49 -17.23
CA LYS A 275 -20.85 -8.04 -18.60
C LYS A 275 -19.82 -8.90 -19.32
N VAL A 276 -19.19 -9.86 -18.63
CA VAL A 276 -18.21 -10.75 -19.26
C VAL A 276 -18.95 -11.67 -20.24
N PRO A 277 -18.64 -11.62 -21.56
CA PRO A 277 -19.23 -12.51 -22.55
C PRO A 277 -18.94 -13.97 -22.21
N GLU A 278 -19.86 -14.88 -22.53
CA GLU A 278 -19.71 -16.31 -22.22
C GLU A 278 -18.37 -16.91 -22.70
N ALA A 279 -17.93 -16.54 -23.90
CA ALA A 279 -16.65 -16.97 -24.48
C ALA A 279 -15.40 -16.44 -23.75
N ASP A 280 -15.56 -15.49 -22.84
CA ASP A 280 -14.49 -14.88 -22.03
C ASP A 280 -14.59 -15.22 -20.55
N ARG A 281 -15.59 -16.01 -20.14
CA ARG A 281 -15.76 -16.37 -18.74
C ARG A 281 -14.69 -17.36 -18.30
N VAL A 282 -14.25 -17.19 -17.06
CA VAL A 282 -13.43 -18.18 -16.37
C VAL A 282 -14.34 -19.33 -15.95
N ILE A 283 -13.99 -20.55 -16.37
CA ILE A 283 -14.83 -21.74 -16.14
C ILE A 283 -14.28 -22.53 -14.96
N LEU A 284 -15.13 -22.87 -14.00
CA LEU A 284 -14.78 -23.76 -12.89
C LEU A 284 -14.76 -25.22 -13.38
N LEU A 285 -13.59 -25.87 -13.31
CA LEU A 285 -13.41 -27.28 -13.66
C LEU A 285 -13.57 -28.20 -12.44
N ARG A 286 -12.91 -27.84 -11.33
CA ARG A 286 -12.92 -28.61 -10.08
C ARG A 286 -12.87 -27.67 -8.89
N LYS A 287 -13.37 -28.11 -7.74
CA LYS A 287 -13.21 -27.43 -6.45
C LYS A 287 -13.04 -28.46 -5.33
N GLY A 288 -12.29 -28.09 -4.31
CA GLY A 288 -12.15 -28.93 -3.12
C GLY A 288 -13.37 -28.89 -2.22
N GLU A 289 -13.39 -29.80 -1.26
CA GLU A 289 -14.41 -29.85 -0.21
C GLU A 289 -14.42 -28.55 0.61
N GLY A 290 -15.62 -28.04 0.91
CA GLY A 290 -15.82 -26.81 1.68
C GLY A 290 -15.48 -25.51 0.93
N VAL A 291 -14.99 -25.59 -0.32
CA VAL A 291 -14.66 -24.41 -1.13
C VAL A 291 -15.93 -23.80 -1.72
N ARG A 292 -16.06 -22.49 -1.52
CA ARG A 292 -17.08 -21.64 -2.14
C ARG A 292 -16.51 -21.02 -3.41
N THR A 293 -17.35 -20.90 -4.44
CA THR A 293 -16.96 -20.40 -5.77
C THR A 293 -17.93 -19.33 -6.23
N GLY A 294 -17.46 -18.37 -7.02
CA GLY A 294 -18.26 -17.32 -7.61
C GLY A 294 -17.46 -16.48 -8.59
N GLU A 295 -17.99 -15.32 -8.93
CA GLU A 295 -17.33 -14.33 -9.77
C GLU A 295 -16.91 -13.12 -8.93
N PHE A 296 -15.95 -12.35 -9.42
CA PHE A 296 -15.52 -11.08 -8.81
C PHE A 296 -15.49 -9.96 -9.84
N GLY A 297 -15.51 -8.72 -9.34
CA GLY A 297 -15.60 -7.50 -10.11
C GLY A 297 -14.93 -6.32 -9.40
N ASN A 298 -14.99 -5.17 -10.06
CA ASN A 298 -14.50 -3.87 -9.63
C ASN A 298 -12.98 -3.71 -9.46
N GLU A 299 -12.22 -4.71 -9.86
CA GLU A 299 -10.76 -4.71 -9.96
C GLU A 299 -10.34 -5.46 -11.23
N GLY A 300 -11.08 -5.21 -12.31
CA GLY A 300 -11.31 -6.23 -13.33
C GLY A 300 -12.37 -7.25 -12.88
N SER A 301 -12.62 -8.25 -13.73
CA SER A 301 -13.61 -9.30 -13.45
C SER A 301 -13.06 -10.68 -13.73
N GLY A 302 -13.57 -11.70 -13.04
CA GLY A 302 -13.09 -13.07 -13.21
C GLY A 302 -13.77 -14.08 -12.29
N GLY A 303 -13.19 -15.28 -12.23
CA GLY A 303 -13.62 -16.36 -11.33
C GLY A 303 -12.85 -16.30 -10.02
N GLN A 304 -13.55 -16.48 -8.89
CA GLN A 304 -12.93 -16.59 -7.57
C GLN A 304 -13.42 -17.83 -6.83
N SER A 305 -12.57 -18.30 -5.92
CA SER A 305 -12.87 -19.39 -5.00
C SER A 305 -12.25 -19.12 -3.64
N PHE A 306 -12.94 -19.48 -2.56
CA PHE A 306 -12.37 -19.38 -1.23
C PHE A 306 -12.80 -20.51 -0.30
N LEU A 307 -11.87 -20.91 0.55
CA LEU A 307 -12.11 -21.77 1.70
C LEU A 307 -12.14 -20.91 2.97
N VAL A 308 -13.21 -21.00 3.76
CA VAL A 308 -13.20 -20.45 5.12
C VAL A 308 -12.35 -21.38 5.98
N HIS A 309 -11.19 -20.90 6.41
CA HIS A 309 -10.22 -21.70 7.15
C HIS A 309 -9.57 -20.84 8.24
N PRO A 310 -9.67 -21.24 9.52
CA PRO A 310 -9.19 -20.46 10.66
C PRO A 310 -7.67 -20.61 10.84
N TRP A 311 -6.90 -20.22 9.82
CA TRP A 311 -5.45 -20.19 9.89
C TRP A 311 -4.98 -19.27 11.03
N LYS A 312 -3.82 -19.55 11.62
CA LYS A 312 -3.30 -18.86 12.80
C LYS A 312 -1.98 -18.17 12.50
N ALA A 313 -1.79 -16.99 13.07
CA ALA A 313 -0.46 -16.39 13.13
C ALA A 313 0.51 -17.31 13.90
N GLY A 314 1.80 -17.20 13.61
CA GLY A 314 2.86 -18.06 14.12
C GLY A 314 3.03 -19.38 13.36
N LEU A 315 2.06 -19.78 12.53
CA LEU A 315 2.14 -21.00 11.73
C LEU A 315 2.53 -20.71 10.28
N THR A 316 3.24 -21.67 9.67
CA THR A 316 3.62 -21.64 8.25
C THR A 316 2.61 -22.41 7.42
N TYR A 317 2.10 -21.76 6.37
CA TYR A 317 1.18 -22.34 5.39
C TYR A 317 1.83 -22.43 4.02
N ARG A 318 1.43 -23.44 3.25
CA ARG A 318 2.05 -23.78 1.97
C ARG A 318 1.07 -23.56 0.82
N PHE A 319 1.54 -22.99 -0.27
CA PHE A 319 0.73 -22.64 -1.43
C PHE A 319 1.37 -23.24 -2.68
N LEU A 320 0.58 -23.99 -3.45
CA LEU A 320 0.99 -24.55 -4.72
C LEU A 320 0.00 -24.13 -5.80
N THR A 321 0.50 -23.62 -6.92
CA THR A 321 -0.31 -23.29 -8.10
C THR A 321 0.31 -23.94 -9.33
N ARG A 322 -0.52 -24.61 -10.13
CA ARG A 322 -0.20 -25.15 -11.45
C ARG A 322 -0.84 -24.29 -12.53
N VAL A 323 -0.09 -23.97 -13.57
CA VAL A 323 -0.58 -23.26 -14.77
C VAL A 323 -0.22 -24.09 -16.00
N GLU A 324 -1.24 -24.62 -16.66
CA GLU A 324 -1.10 -25.58 -17.75
C GLU A 324 -1.89 -25.11 -18.99
N PRO A 325 -1.21 -24.71 -20.09
CA PRO A 325 -1.88 -24.48 -21.36
C PRO A 325 -2.46 -25.78 -21.92
N ALA A 326 -3.69 -25.73 -22.43
CA ALA A 326 -4.38 -26.90 -22.96
C ALA A 326 -4.14 -27.13 -24.47
N GLY A 327 -3.46 -26.21 -25.15
CA GLY A 327 -3.19 -26.27 -26.60
C GLY A 327 -4.39 -25.93 -27.49
N ASP A 328 -5.53 -25.56 -26.91
CA ASP A 328 -6.77 -25.15 -27.59
C ASP A 328 -7.07 -23.65 -27.44
N GLY A 329 -6.07 -22.87 -27.02
CA GLY A 329 -6.20 -21.45 -26.70
C GLY A 329 -6.79 -21.17 -25.32
N THR A 330 -6.88 -22.19 -24.44
CA THR A 330 -7.19 -22.04 -23.03
C THR A 330 -6.02 -22.44 -22.13
N THR A 331 -6.01 -21.91 -20.90
CA THR A 331 -5.03 -22.28 -19.87
C THR A 331 -5.77 -22.63 -18.58
N THR A 332 -5.37 -23.73 -17.94
CA THR A 332 -5.92 -24.20 -16.67
C THR A 332 -5.04 -23.77 -15.51
N TYR A 333 -5.65 -23.20 -14.48
CA TYR A 333 -5.04 -22.73 -13.24
C TYR A 333 -5.59 -23.57 -12.11
N THR A 334 -4.74 -24.32 -11.41
CA THR A 334 -5.16 -25.14 -10.26
C THR A 334 -4.34 -24.77 -9.03
N SER A 335 -5.01 -24.52 -7.90
CA SER A 335 -4.35 -24.11 -6.66
C SER A 335 -4.69 -25.04 -5.50
N TRP A 336 -3.68 -25.40 -4.71
CA TRP A 336 -3.79 -26.23 -3.52
C TRP A 336 -3.20 -25.52 -2.29
N PHE A 337 -3.91 -25.64 -1.17
CA PHE A 337 -3.51 -25.09 0.12
C PHE A 337 -3.01 -26.20 1.04
N GLY A 338 -1.82 -26.01 1.61
CA GLY A 338 -1.17 -26.97 2.47
C GLY A 338 -1.07 -26.50 3.92
N GLU A 339 -1.40 -27.39 4.85
CA GLU A 339 -1.30 -27.21 6.30
C GLU A 339 -0.73 -28.50 6.91
N GLY A 340 0.38 -28.41 7.65
CA GLY A 340 1.11 -29.60 8.12
C GLY A 340 1.63 -30.42 6.94
N ASP A 341 1.24 -31.68 6.82
CA ASP A 341 1.54 -32.55 5.66
C ASP A 341 0.38 -32.65 4.67
N SER A 342 -0.80 -32.16 5.04
CA SER A 342 -2.02 -32.27 4.24
C SER A 342 -2.10 -31.19 3.15
N TRP A 343 -2.67 -31.57 2.01
CA TRP A 343 -3.01 -30.68 0.91
C TRP A 343 -4.51 -30.70 0.66
N ARG A 344 -5.07 -29.54 0.31
CA ARG A 344 -6.48 -29.39 -0.09
C ARG A 344 -6.54 -28.66 -1.41
N LEU A 345 -7.30 -29.20 -2.35
CA LEU A 345 -7.67 -28.47 -3.57
C LEU A 345 -8.49 -27.23 -3.17
N ILE A 346 -8.15 -26.08 -3.74
CA ILE A 346 -9.01 -24.89 -3.64
C ILE A 346 -9.93 -24.91 -4.86
N ALA A 347 -9.40 -24.60 -6.04
CA ALA A 347 -10.12 -24.77 -7.29
C ALA A 347 -9.19 -25.02 -8.47
N SER A 348 -9.79 -25.48 -9.56
CA SER A 348 -9.21 -25.55 -10.89
C SER A 348 -10.10 -24.73 -11.82
N PHE A 349 -9.53 -23.68 -12.41
CA PHE A 349 -10.20 -22.76 -13.31
C PHE A 349 -9.59 -22.81 -14.71
N GLN A 350 -10.41 -22.81 -15.76
CA GLN A 350 -9.98 -22.64 -17.14
C GLN A 350 -10.20 -21.18 -17.56
N ARG A 351 -9.14 -20.54 -18.06
CA ARG A 351 -9.19 -19.19 -18.64
C ARG A 351 -9.13 -19.29 -20.16
N PRO A 352 -10.12 -18.75 -20.90
CA PRO A 352 -10.09 -18.71 -22.35
C PRO A 352 -9.07 -17.69 -22.88
N ARG A 353 -8.73 -17.76 -24.17
CA ARG A 353 -7.83 -16.83 -24.88
C ARG A 353 -6.48 -16.66 -24.18
N THR A 354 -5.96 -17.77 -23.68
CA THR A 354 -4.72 -17.83 -22.90
C THR A 354 -3.98 -19.10 -23.27
N ASP A 355 -2.69 -18.98 -23.56
CA ASP A 355 -1.84 -20.11 -23.90
C ASP A 355 -0.44 -19.85 -23.34
N ARG A 356 -0.29 -20.04 -22.03
CA ARG A 356 0.98 -19.80 -21.33
C ARG A 356 1.11 -20.61 -20.06
N HIS A 357 2.35 -20.84 -19.70
CA HIS A 357 2.81 -21.33 -18.39
C HIS A 357 2.87 -20.18 -17.36
N VAL A 358 3.33 -20.46 -16.14
CA VAL A 358 3.44 -19.46 -15.07
C VAL A 358 4.26 -18.26 -15.56
N THR A 359 3.67 -17.07 -15.45
CA THR A 359 4.33 -15.79 -15.64
C THR A 359 4.04 -14.89 -14.46
N GLY A 360 4.87 -13.86 -14.24
CA GLY A 360 4.62 -12.87 -13.19
C GLY A 360 4.51 -13.46 -11.77
N PHE A 361 5.31 -14.47 -11.44
CA PHE A 361 5.29 -15.07 -10.11
C PHE A 361 5.64 -14.03 -9.04
N HIS A 362 4.72 -13.78 -8.11
CA HIS A 362 4.90 -12.74 -7.10
C HIS A 362 4.16 -13.03 -5.80
N SER A 363 4.46 -12.27 -4.76
CA SER A 363 3.68 -12.17 -3.52
C SER A 363 3.31 -10.71 -3.24
N PHE A 364 2.27 -10.48 -2.45
CA PHE A 364 1.96 -9.14 -1.94
C PHE A 364 1.37 -9.14 -0.54
N LEU A 365 1.42 -7.97 0.09
CA LEU A 365 0.77 -7.66 1.35
C LEU A 365 -0.10 -6.43 1.17
N GLU A 366 -1.40 -6.62 1.32
CA GLU A 366 -2.41 -5.58 1.13
C GLU A 366 -3.23 -5.38 2.40
N ASN A 367 -3.68 -4.13 2.60
CA ASN A 367 -4.81 -3.82 3.47
C ASN A 367 -6.04 -3.47 2.63
N PHE A 368 -7.14 -4.21 2.77
CA PHE A 368 -8.41 -3.95 2.09
C PHE A 368 -9.42 -3.19 2.97
N LEU A 369 -9.05 -2.75 4.18
CA LEU A 369 -9.88 -1.94 5.05
C LEU A 369 -9.23 -0.59 5.35
N ASP A 370 -9.89 0.50 4.96
CA ASP A 370 -9.43 1.87 5.23
C ASP A 370 -9.43 2.24 6.72
N THR A 371 -10.10 1.47 7.57
CA THR A 371 -10.16 1.68 9.01
C THR A 371 -8.97 1.12 9.79
N THR A 372 -8.10 0.32 9.16
CA THR A 372 -6.97 -0.36 9.85
C THR A 372 -5.60 0.01 9.29
N GLY A 373 -5.49 1.08 8.50
CA GLY A 373 -4.21 1.57 7.97
C GLY A 373 -3.26 2.15 9.03
N ASN A 374 -3.76 2.46 10.22
CA ASN A 374 -2.96 2.81 11.39
C ASN A 374 -2.41 1.60 12.15
N VAL A 375 -2.74 0.38 11.72
CA VAL A 375 -2.24 -0.87 12.31
C VAL A 375 -1.24 -1.49 11.36
N GLY A 376 -0.06 -1.83 11.88
CA GLY A 376 0.98 -2.51 11.11
C GLY A 376 0.60 -3.96 10.80
N ARG A 377 1.14 -4.46 9.69
CA ARG A 377 1.07 -5.88 9.33
C ARG A 377 2.36 -6.31 8.66
N ARG A 378 2.72 -7.57 8.84
CA ARG A 378 3.95 -8.18 8.31
C ARG A 378 3.72 -9.63 7.95
N GLY A 379 4.27 -10.04 6.81
CA GLY A 379 4.33 -11.45 6.40
C GLY A 379 5.76 -11.85 6.06
N ARG A 380 6.14 -13.08 6.42
CA ARG A 380 7.35 -13.74 5.92
C ARG A 380 6.98 -14.69 4.80
N TYR A 381 7.73 -14.61 3.71
CA TYR A 381 7.55 -15.35 2.47
C TYR A 381 8.81 -16.17 2.25
N ALA A 382 8.75 -17.47 2.44
CA ALA A 382 9.92 -18.33 2.42
C ALA A 382 9.78 -19.51 1.45
N ASN A 383 10.92 -20.15 1.18
CA ASN A 383 11.02 -21.39 0.42
C ASN A 383 10.30 -21.34 -0.94
N GLN A 384 10.52 -20.29 -1.72
CA GLN A 384 9.95 -20.20 -3.06
C GLN A 384 10.64 -21.18 -4.00
N TRP A 385 9.83 -22.00 -4.69
CA TRP A 385 10.30 -22.96 -5.69
C TRP A 385 9.38 -22.95 -6.90
N VAL A 386 9.94 -23.24 -8.07
CA VAL A 386 9.17 -23.46 -9.28
C VAL A 386 9.56 -24.78 -9.92
N ARG A 387 8.62 -25.43 -10.60
CA ARG A 387 8.89 -26.65 -11.38
C ARG A 387 8.67 -26.36 -12.86
N ASP A 388 9.66 -26.68 -13.68
CA ASP A 388 9.53 -26.57 -15.13
C ASP A 388 8.71 -27.74 -15.73
N THR A 389 8.36 -27.61 -17.01
CA THR A 389 7.62 -28.63 -17.77
C THR A 389 8.42 -29.92 -18.00
N GLU A 390 9.75 -29.87 -17.88
CA GLU A 390 10.64 -31.06 -17.88
C GLU A 390 10.62 -31.80 -16.54
N GLY A 391 10.01 -31.20 -15.52
CA GLY A 391 9.81 -31.75 -14.19
C GLY A 391 10.91 -31.44 -13.18
N THR A 392 11.83 -30.53 -13.53
CA THR A 392 12.93 -30.07 -12.69
C THR A 392 12.47 -28.96 -11.77
N TRP A 393 12.82 -29.06 -10.48
CA TRP A 393 12.55 -28.04 -9.48
C TRP A 393 13.71 -27.05 -9.37
N HIS A 394 13.39 -25.76 -9.38
CA HIS A 394 14.34 -24.65 -9.32
C HIS A 394 14.04 -23.79 -8.08
N PRO A 395 15.03 -23.51 -7.22
CA PRO A 395 14.86 -22.60 -6.11
C PRO A 395 14.79 -21.16 -6.63
N ILE A 396 13.93 -20.36 -6.02
CA ILE A 396 13.86 -18.93 -6.27
C ILE A 396 14.61 -18.22 -5.14
N SER A 397 15.67 -17.50 -5.49
CA SER A 397 16.51 -16.78 -4.53
C SER A 397 16.47 -15.27 -4.70
N THR A 398 15.90 -14.73 -5.78
CA THR A 398 15.89 -13.28 -6.05
C THR A 398 14.48 -12.74 -6.16
N ALA A 399 14.22 -11.63 -5.46
CA ALA A 399 12.96 -10.91 -5.48
C ALA A 399 13.16 -9.40 -5.64
N ARG A 400 12.33 -8.76 -6.47
CA ARG A 400 12.25 -7.30 -6.62
C ARG A 400 11.09 -6.75 -5.79
N PHE A 401 11.39 -5.82 -4.89
CA PHE A 401 10.42 -5.14 -4.05
C PHE A 401 9.76 -3.97 -4.78
N THR A 402 8.43 -3.88 -4.73
CA THR A 402 7.66 -2.76 -5.27
C THR A 402 6.53 -2.34 -4.33
N GLY A 403 5.94 -1.18 -4.59
CA GLY A 403 4.77 -0.67 -3.91
C GLY A 403 3.74 -0.19 -4.92
N ASP A 404 2.49 -0.08 -4.48
CA ASP A 404 1.37 0.42 -5.29
C ASP A 404 1.46 1.95 -5.58
N ALA A 405 0.39 2.50 -6.14
CA ALA A 405 0.27 3.94 -6.43
C ALA A 405 0.33 4.81 -5.16
N THR A 406 -0.16 4.29 -4.02
CA THR A 406 -0.10 5.00 -2.73
C THR A 406 1.35 5.17 -2.25
N ALA A 407 2.15 4.11 -2.39
CA ALA A 407 3.58 4.12 -2.05
C ALA A 407 4.41 4.96 -3.04
N SER A 408 4.23 4.71 -4.33
CA SER A 408 5.03 5.35 -5.40
C SER A 408 4.68 6.81 -5.61
N GLY A 409 3.42 7.21 -5.34
CA GLY A 409 2.99 8.61 -5.30
C GLY A 409 3.47 9.36 -4.06
N GLY A 410 4.10 8.68 -3.10
CA GLY A 410 4.60 9.30 -1.87
C GLY A 410 3.49 9.80 -0.94
N HIS A 411 2.27 9.25 -1.03
CA HIS A 411 1.16 9.63 -0.15
C HIS A 411 1.31 9.05 1.27
N ARG A 412 1.88 7.85 1.34
CA ARG A 412 2.21 7.11 2.56
C ARG A 412 3.61 6.51 2.42
N LEU A 413 4.37 6.47 3.52
CA LEU A 413 5.79 6.10 3.57
C LEU A 413 6.07 4.88 4.46
N ASP A 414 5.03 4.25 5.01
CA ASP A 414 5.13 3.10 5.89
C ASP A 414 5.01 1.79 5.10
N TYR A 415 6.03 1.55 4.26
CA TYR A 415 6.19 0.36 3.43
C TYR A 415 7.62 -0.19 3.51
N ALA A 416 7.75 -1.51 3.60
CA ALA A 416 9.04 -2.18 3.62
C ALA A 416 8.95 -3.61 3.06
N GLY A 417 10.08 -4.07 2.54
CA GLY A 417 10.32 -5.47 2.19
C GLY A 417 11.81 -5.75 2.17
N GLY A 418 12.20 -7.01 2.22
CA GLY A 418 13.61 -7.37 2.31
C GLY A 418 13.82 -8.83 2.66
N LEU A 419 15.01 -9.12 3.18
CA LEU A 419 15.40 -10.45 3.66
C LEU A 419 14.98 -10.64 5.13
N ASP A 420 14.49 -11.83 5.46
CA ASP A 420 14.18 -12.25 6.83
C ASP A 420 14.57 -13.72 7.01
N ALA A 421 15.65 -13.96 7.75
CA ALA A 421 16.29 -15.26 7.91
C ALA A 421 16.59 -15.94 6.55
N ASP A 422 15.90 -17.04 6.23
CA ASP A 422 16.05 -17.83 5.01
C ASP A 422 14.99 -17.49 3.93
N GLY A 423 14.27 -16.39 4.10
CA GLY A 423 13.22 -15.94 3.19
C GLY A 423 13.19 -14.43 3.02
N PHE A 424 12.06 -13.97 2.50
CA PHE A 424 11.76 -12.55 2.33
C PHE A 424 10.69 -12.11 3.33
N PHE A 425 10.54 -10.80 3.51
CA PHE A 425 9.39 -10.23 4.21
C PHE A 425 8.75 -9.09 3.41
N LEU A 426 7.48 -8.86 3.71
CA LEU A 426 6.75 -7.63 3.39
C LEU A 426 6.16 -7.06 4.66
N ARG A 427 6.14 -5.73 4.78
CA ARG A 427 5.53 -4.99 5.87
C ARG A 427 4.91 -3.71 5.33
N ASN A 428 3.70 -3.38 5.75
CA ASN A 428 3.09 -2.09 5.44
C ASN A 428 2.20 -1.59 6.59
N CYS A 429 1.77 -0.33 6.47
CA CYS A 429 0.89 0.37 7.41
C CYS A 429 1.46 0.52 8.81
N GLY A 430 0.69 1.11 9.72
CA GLY A 430 1.12 1.31 11.12
C GLY A 430 2.06 2.49 11.32
N PHE A 431 2.25 3.33 10.30
CA PHE A 431 3.01 4.58 10.37
C PHE A 431 4.45 4.39 10.90
N PHE A 432 5.07 3.25 10.59
CA PHE A 432 6.48 3.05 10.89
C PHE A 432 7.37 3.86 9.94
N SER A 433 8.62 4.07 10.35
CA SER A 433 9.68 4.70 9.58
C SER A 433 11.01 4.03 9.94
N PRO A 434 12.00 3.92 9.03
CA PRO A 434 11.99 4.37 7.63
C PRO A 434 11.36 3.36 6.64
N PRO A 435 10.93 3.83 5.45
CA PRO A 435 10.60 2.94 4.33
C PRO A 435 11.82 2.22 3.75
N VAL A 436 11.56 1.15 3.02
CA VAL A 436 12.55 0.55 2.10
C VAL A 436 12.38 1.14 0.70
N LYS A 437 13.49 1.43 0.03
CA LYS A 437 13.50 1.96 -1.34
C LYS A 437 12.76 1.04 -2.31
N LEU A 438 11.73 1.55 -2.98
CA LEU A 438 11.02 0.84 -4.04
C LEU A 438 11.97 0.49 -5.20
N GLY A 439 11.77 -0.70 -5.77
CA GLY A 439 12.61 -1.24 -6.85
C GLY A 439 13.88 -1.93 -6.36
N SER A 440 14.13 -1.99 -5.05
CA SER A 440 15.23 -2.77 -4.48
C SER A 440 15.13 -4.24 -4.86
N VAL A 441 16.28 -4.88 -5.09
CA VAL A 441 16.38 -6.31 -5.39
C VAL A 441 17.08 -6.98 -4.22
N PHE A 442 16.49 -8.07 -3.74
CA PHE A 442 17.00 -8.87 -2.63
C PHE A 442 17.34 -10.27 -3.14
N THR A 443 18.47 -10.80 -2.70
CA THR A 443 18.93 -12.13 -3.07
C THR A 443 19.28 -12.93 -1.81
N LEU A 444 18.71 -14.12 -1.69
CA LEU A 444 19.07 -15.13 -0.70
C LEU A 444 20.38 -15.82 -1.12
N ASP A 445 21.38 -15.76 -0.24
CA ASP A 445 22.67 -16.43 -0.41
C ASP A 445 23.05 -17.15 0.90
N PRO A 446 23.06 -18.50 0.93
CA PRO A 446 22.77 -19.41 -0.18
C PRO A 446 21.28 -19.44 -0.58
N PRO A 447 20.96 -19.92 -1.81
CA PRO A 447 19.57 -20.13 -2.22
C PRO A 447 18.87 -21.18 -1.35
N PRO A 448 17.52 -21.21 -1.32
CA PRO A 448 16.77 -22.25 -0.63
C PRO A 448 17.23 -23.65 -1.05
N THR A 449 17.55 -24.50 -0.07
CA THR A 449 18.04 -25.87 -0.32
C THR A 449 16.97 -26.93 -0.11
N LYS A 450 15.92 -26.63 0.67
CA LYS A 450 14.86 -27.56 1.02
C LYS A 450 13.74 -27.53 -0.02
N ARG A 451 13.90 -28.33 -1.09
CA ARG A 451 12.84 -28.56 -2.08
C ARG A 451 11.54 -29.00 -1.40
N PRO A 452 10.36 -28.51 -1.85
CA PRO A 452 9.08 -29.00 -1.36
C PRO A 452 8.94 -30.52 -1.59
N SER A 453 8.63 -31.25 -0.53
CA SER A 453 8.29 -32.68 -0.59
C SER A 453 6.79 -32.81 -0.86
N ILE A 454 6.44 -32.94 -2.13
CA ILE A 454 5.06 -33.05 -2.60
C ILE A 454 4.99 -34.19 -3.60
N ASP A 455 4.10 -35.15 -3.35
CA ASP A 455 3.67 -36.11 -4.35
C ASP A 455 2.60 -35.45 -5.21
N LEU A 456 3.00 -34.96 -6.39
CA LEU A 456 2.12 -34.22 -7.29
C LEU A 456 0.99 -35.10 -7.85
N ASP A 457 1.23 -36.42 -7.98
CA ASP A 457 0.26 -37.37 -8.51
C ASP A 457 -0.80 -37.74 -7.45
N ALA A 458 -0.49 -37.55 -6.17
CA ALA A 458 -1.39 -37.79 -5.05
C ALA A 458 -2.16 -36.53 -4.59
N LEU A 459 -2.02 -35.40 -5.28
CA LEU A 459 -2.78 -34.19 -4.95
C LEU A 459 -4.29 -34.42 -5.20
N PRO A 460 -5.16 -33.92 -4.30
CA PRO A 460 -6.62 -34.09 -4.42
C PRO A 460 -7.24 -33.27 -5.57
#